data_AF-A0A2T7PJ61-F1
#
_entry.id   AF-A0A2T7PJ61-F1
#
_cell.length_a   1.000
_cell.length_b   1.000
_cell.length_c   1.000
_cell.angle_alpha   90.00
_cell.angle_beta   90.00
_cell.angle_gamma   90.00
#
_symmetry.space_group_name_H-M   'P 1'
#
loop_
_entity.id
_entity.type
_entity.pdbx_description
1 polymer ?
#
loop_
_entity_poly.entity_id
_entity_poly.type
_entity_poly.pdbx_seq_one_letter_code
_entity_poly.pdbx_strand_id
1 'polypeptide(L)'
;MFVLTVTAIVTYVPYAVMSSLADDVLGYCLKMKGWKMNSCMIALLFANVNSIVNTFIYSFCNPTFRVKCRQFFLSVRQRFKV
;
A
#
# COMPACT_ATOMS: atom_id res chain seq x y z
N MET A 1 -1.77 13.37 8.51
CA MET A 1 -2.25 13.59 7.13
C MET A 1 -1.11 13.69 6.14
N PHE A 2 -0.11 14.54 6.36
CA PHE A 2 1.03 14.71 5.44
C PHE A 2 1.75 13.39 5.03
N VAL A 3 2.07 12.51 5.99
CA VAL A 3 2.77 11.25 5.67
C VAL A 3 1.94 10.35 4.76
N LEU A 4 0.62 10.24 5.02
CA LEU A 4 -0.30 9.45 4.19
C LEU A 4 -0.36 10.00 2.75
N THR A 5 -0.44 11.32 2.60
CA THR A 5 -0.51 11.94 1.28
C THR A 5 0.78 11.75 0.49
N VAL A 6 1.93 11.90 1.14
CA VAL A 6 3.24 11.69 0.48
C VAL A 6 3.39 10.22 0.06
N THR A 7 3.05 9.28 0.94
CA THR A 7 3.11 7.85 0.61
C THR A 7 2.14 7.49 -0.51
N ALA A 8 0.93 8.03 -0.52
CA ALA A 8 -0.04 7.80 -1.59
C ALA A 8 0.50 8.29 -2.94
N ILE A 9 1.11 9.47 -2.99
CA ILE A 9 1.74 10.00 -4.21
C ILE A 9 2.88 9.07 -4.67
N VAL A 10 3.83 8.76 -3.78
CA VAL A 10 5.01 7.93 -4.11
C VAL A 10 4.61 6.54 -4.61
N THR A 11 3.60 5.92 -3.98
CA THR A 11 3.12 4.59 -4.37
C THR A 11 2.28 4.60 -5.65
N TYR A 12 1.62 5.73 -5.98
CA TYR A 12 0.78 5.84 -7.16
C TYR A 12 1.53 6.27 -8.43
N VAL A 13 2.60 7.05 -8.30
CA VAL A 13 3.37 7.56 -9.44
C VAL A 13 3.82 6.46 -10.42
N PRO A 14 4.38 5.31 -9.99
CA PRO A 14 4.77 4.24 -10.92
C PRO A 14 3.60 3.70 -11.74
N TYR A 15 2.44 3.54 -11.10
CA TYR A 15 1.22 3.11 -11.80
C TYR A 15 0.78 4.15 -12.83
N ALA A 16 0.72 5.43 -12.45
CA ALA A 16 0.32 6.50 -13.36
C ALA A 16 1.23 6.63 -14.59
N VAL A 17 2.54 6.51 -14.40
CA VAL A 17 3.51 6.51 -15.51
C VAL A 17 3.24 5.34 -16.46
N MET A 18 3.03 4.14 -15.94
CA MET A 18 2.75 2.96 -16.76
C MET A 18 1.41 3.08 -17.51
N SER A 19 0.38 3.62 -16.86
CA SER A 19 -0.92 3.90 -17.47
C SER A 19 -0.88 4.95 -18.58
N SER A 20 0.11 5.84 -18.59
CA SER A 20 0.29 6.83 -19.65
C SER A 20 0.99 6.29 -20.91
N LEU A 21 1.63 5.12 -20.82
CA LEU A 21 2.44 4.55 -21.89
C LEU A 21 1.65 3.64 -22.85
N ALA A 22 0.55 3.06 -22.40
CA ALA A 22 -0.27 2.16 -23.21
C ALA A 22 -1.71 2.04 -22.65
N ASP A 23 -2.70 1.91 -23.52
CA ASP A 23 -4.10 1.66 -23.11
C ASP A 23 -4.26 0.28 -22.45
N ASP A 24 -3.52 -0.73 -22.92
CA ASP A 24 -3.44 -2.07 -22.31
C ASP A 24 -2.07 -2.26 -21.64
N VAL A 25 -1.95 -1.71 -20.43
CA VAL A 25 -0.71 -1.76 -19.63
C VAL A 25 -0.34 -3.19 -19.25
N LEU A 26 -1.32 -4.05 -18.99
CA LEU A 26 -1.07 -5.44 -18.61
C LEU A 26 -0.51 -6.23 -19.80
N GLY A 27 -1.13 -6.10 -20.98
CA GLY A 27 -0.60 -6.69 -22.21
C GLY A 27 0.75 -6.11 -22.61
N TYR A 28 1.00 -4.82 -22.35
CA TYR A 28 2.30 -4.19 -22.55
C TYR A 28 3.38 -4.82 -21.66
N CYS A 29 3.10 -5.02 -20.36
CA CYS A 29 4.05 -5.67 -19.45
C CYS A 29 4.33 -7.13 -19.82
N LEU A 30 3.31 -7.89 -20.21
CA LEU A 30 3.44 -9.30 -20.59
C LEU A 30 4.25 -9.52 -21.88
N LYS A 31 4.33 -8.50 -22.76
CA LYS A 31 5.19 -8.54 -23.95
C LYS A 31 6.67 -8.39 -23.63
N MET A 32 7.03 -7.87 -22.46
CA MET A 32 8.43 -7.74 -22.03
C MET A 32 9.00 -9.10 -21.59
N LYS A 33 10.33 -9.24 -21.62
CA LYS A 33 11.03 -10.46 -21.20
C LYS A 33 12.03 -10.18 -20.06
N GLY A 34 12.21 -11.20 -19.21
CA GLY A 34 13.18 -11.17 -18.11
C GLY A 34 12.86 -10.12 -17.05
N TRP A 35 13.88 -9.45 -16.54
CA TRP A 35 13.77 -8.45 -15.47
C TRP A 35 12.81 -7.30 -15.78
N LYS A 36 12.69 -6.92 -17.06
CA LYS A 36 11.78 -5.85 -17.50
C LYS A 36 10.31 -6.18 -17.21
N MET A 37 9.90 -7.44 -17.42
CA MET A 37 8.53 -7.89 -17.10
C MET A 37 8.25 -7.74 -15.61
N ASN A 38 9.18 -8.19 -14.76
CA ASN A 38 9.03 -8.09 -13.31
C ASN A 38 8.95 -6.64 -12.85
N SER A 39 9.83 -5.75 -13.33
CA SER A 39 9.78 -4.32 -12.99
C SER A 39 8.48 -3.67 -13.44
N CYS A 40 7.99 -4.02 -14.63
CA CYS A 40 6.72 -3.54 -15.17
C CYS A 40 5.52 -3.96 -14.30
N MET A 41 5.46 -5.23 -13.93
CA MET A 41 4.42 -5.78 -13.06
C MET A 41 4.47 -5.18 -11.65
N ILE A 42 5.68 -4.96 -11.11
CA ILE A 42 5.85 -4.29 -9.81
C ILE A 42 5.31 -2.86 -9.88
N ALA A 43 5.66 -2.09 -10.91
CA ALA A 43 5.18 -0.71 -11.08
C ALA A 43 3.66 -0.65 -11.19
N LEU A 44 3.04 -1.58 -11.92
CA LEU A 44 1.59 -1.70 -12.04
C LEU A 44 0.91 -2.00 -10.70
N LEU A 45 1.48 -2.91 -9.91
CA LEU A 45 0.89 -3.33 -8.63
C LEU A 45 1.29 -2.42 -7.46
N PHE A 46 2.22 -1.47 -7.66
CA PHE A 46 2.80 -0.67 -6.59
C PHE A 46 1.77 0.19 -5.85
N ALA A 47 0.71 0.63 -6.53
CA ALA A 47 -0.38 1.38 -5.92
C ALA A 47 -1.07 0.59 -4.77
N ASN A 48 -1.08 -0.75 -4.83
CA ASN A 48 -1.64 -1.59 -3.77
C ASN A 48 -0.81 -1.54 -2.47
N VAL A 49 0.48 -1.20 -2.56
CA VAL A 49 1.35 -1.03 -1.40
C VAL A 49 0.84 0.10 -0.50
N ASN A 50 0.17 1.11 -1.06
CA ASN A 50 -0.42 2.21 -0.30
C ASN A 50 -1.36 1.69 0.81
N SER A 51 -2.22 0.72 0.50
CA SER A 51 -3.17 0.13 1.44
C SER A 51 -2.47 -0.57 2.60
N ILE A 52 -1.33 -1.20 2.34
CA ILE A 52 -0.51 -1.87 3.36
C ILE A 52 0.16 -0.82 4.25
N VAL A 53 0.85 0.15 3.64
CA VAL A 53 1.64 1.16 4.35
C VAL A 53 0.78 2.08 5.20
N ASN A 54 -0.46 2.38 4.77
CA ASN A 54 -1.40 3.20 5.53
C ASN A 54 -1.61 2.67 6.96
N THR A 55 -1.74 1.35 7.14
CA THR A 55 -1.91 0.74 8.47
C THR A 55 -0.70 1.01 9.37
N PHE A 56 0.51 0.93 8.83
CA PHE A 56 1.74 1.26 9.55
C PHE A 56 1.81 2.75 9.87
N ILE A 57 1.47 3.63 8.93
CA ILE A 57 1.44 5.08 9.17
C ILE A 57 0.44 5.43 10.28
N TYR A 58 -0.75 4.84 10.27
CA TYR A 58 -1.71 5.04 11.37
C TYR A 58 -1.16 4.50 12.69
N SER A 59 -0.51 3.34 12.68
CA SER A 59 0.11 2.76 13.87
C SER A 59 1.20 3.66 14.46
N PHE A 60 2.09 4.24 13.64
CA PHE A 60 3.20 5.06 14.17
C PHE A 60 2.84 6.53 14.36
N CYS A 61 2.12 7.11 13.41
CA CYS A 61 1.92 8.56 13.31
C CYS A 61 0.58 9.04 13.88
N ASN A 62 -0.36 8.15 14.24
CA ASN A 62 -1.64 8.54 14.85
C ASN A 62 -1.74 8.04 16.32
N PRO A 63 -1.53 8.92 17.32
CA PRO A 63 -1.57 8.52 18.73
C PRO A 63 -2.97 8.07 19.17
N THR A 64 -4.03 8.69 18.66
CA THR A 64 -5.42 8.31 18.98
C THR A 64 -5.75 6.92 18.45
N PHE A 65 -5.32 6.61 17.23
CA PHE A 65 -5.49 5.28 16.64
C PHE A 65 -4.79 4.21 17.49
N ARG A 66 -3.54 4.46 17.91
CA ARG A 66 -2.80 3.55 18.80
C ARG A 66 -3.52 3.25 20.10
N VAL A 67 -4.05 4.28 20.77
CA VAL A 67 -4.78 4.10 22.04
C VAL A 67 -6.02 3.24 21.81
N LYS A 68 -6.79 3.50 20.76
CA LYS A 68 -7.98 2.69 20.41
C LYS A 68 -7.62 1.24 20.08
N CYS A 69 -6.56 1.01 19.31
CA CYS A 69 -6.07 -0.35 19.05
C CYS A 69 -5.66 -1.05 20.35
N ARG A 70 -4.93 -0.38 21.25
CA ARG A 70 -4.54 -0.96 22.54
C ARG A 70 -5.75 -1.31 23.39
N GLN A 71 -6.75 -0.42 23.47
CA GLN A 71 -8.00 -0.69 24.18
C GLN A 71 -8.72 -1.90 23.58
N PHE A 72 -8.86 -1.95 22.26
CA PHE A 72 -9.46 -3.10 21.56
C PHE A 72 -8.72 -4.41 21.89
N PHE A 73 -7.39 -4.42 21.80
CA PHE A 73 -6.58 -5.60 22.13
C PHE A 73 -6.75 -6.03 23.59
N LEU A 74 -6.83 -5.09 24.53
CA LEU A 74 -7.08 -5.39 25.94
C LEU A 74 -8.48 -6.00 26.14
N SER A 75 -9.51 -5.44 25.50
CA SER A 75 -10.88 -5.97 25.55
C SER A 75 -10.97 -7.38 24.96
N VAL A 76 -10.35 -7.62 23.81
CA VAL A 76 -10.27 -8.96 23.19
C VAL A 76 -9.54 -9.93 24.13
N ARG A 77 -8.39 -9.54 24.67
CA ARG A 77 -7.64 -10.38 25.61
C ARG A 77 -8.44 -10.74 26.86
N GLN A 78 -9.21 -9.81 27.41
CA GLN A 78 -10.10 -10.08 28.54
C GLN A 78 -11.23 -11.04 28.18
N ARG A 79 -11.79 -10.92 26.96
CA ARG A 79 -12.87 -11.78 26.48
C ARG A 79 -12.44 -13.24 26.21
N PHE A 80 -11.17 -13.45 25.88
CA PHE A 80 -10.59 -14.78 25.60
C PHE A 80 -9.73 -15.33 26.74
N LYS A 81 -9.68 -14.67 27.91
CA LYS A 81 -9.18 -15.30 29.12
C LYS A 81 -10.23 -16.31 29.60
N VAL A 82 -10.00 -17.58 29.27
CA VAL A 82 -10.51 -18.75 29.99
C VAL A 82 -9.87 -18.79 31.36
#